data_AF-A0A6G3XY60-F1
#
_entry.id   AF-A0A6G3XY60-F1
#
_cell.length_a   1.000
_cell.length_b   1.000
_cell.length_c   1.000
_cell.angle_alpha   90.00
_cell.angle_beta   90.00
_cell.angle_gamma   90.00
#
_symmetry.space_group_name_H-M   'P 1'
#
loop_
_entity.id
_entity.type
_entity.pdbx_description
1 polymer ?
#
loop_
_entity_poly.entity_id
_entity_poly.type
_entity_poly.pdbx_seq_one_letter_code
_entity_poly.pdbx_strand_id
1 'polypeptide(L)'
;DPAATARALIEAGADLVALEELVVPQLPVYEKVLAAAYPHHVVRGTVGLWSKYPLSGERLVDIKPPAIAEGWSRGLRAVVDSPYGDVAAYVAHLPSVRVGAGGLASERRDESAELLGRAIAAESVDTVILLGDLNGAVEDRGLAPLTS
;
A
#
# COMPACT_ATOMS: atom_id res chain seq x y z
N ASP A 1 -9.20 -15.68 -8.87
CA ASP A 1 -10.37 -15.88 -8.01
C ASP A 1 -10.11 -15.17 -6.68
N PRO A 2 -10.80 -14.05 -6.38
CA PRO A 2 -10.58 -13.29 -5.15
C PRO A 2 -10.79 -14.09 -3.86
N ALA A 3 -11.73 -15.05 -3.85
CA ALA A 3 -12.00 -15.85 -2.67
C ALA A 3 -10.87 -16.84 -2.38
N ALA A 4 -10.31 -17.47 -3.41
CA ALA A 4 -9.13 -18.32 -3.27
C ALA A 4 -7.91 -17.53 -2.78
N THR A 5 -7.66 -16.34 -3.36
CA THR A 5 -6.58 -15.45 -2.91
C THR A 5 -6.75 -15.07 -1.43
N ALA A 6 -7.96 -14.67 -1.02
CA ALA A 6 -8.23 -14.32 0.37
C ALA A 6 -7.98 -15.48 1.35
N ARG A 7 -8.32 -16.71 0.97
CA ARG A 7 -8.02 -17.90 1.82
C ARG A 7 -6.53 -18.16 1.94
N ALA A 8 -5.77 -18.03 0.84
CA ALA A 8 -4.32 -18.17 0.88
C ALA A 8 -3.65 -17.13 1.79
N LEU A 9 -4.18 -15.90 1.83
CA LEU A 9 -3.71 -14.84 2.73
C LEU A 9 -4.03 -15.14 4.21
N ILE A 10 -5.14 -15.81 4.49
CA ILE A 10 -5.46 -16.29 5.84
C ILE A 10 -4.49 -17.40 6.26
N GLU A 11 -4.23 -18.35 5.36
CA GLU A 11 -3.31 -19.47 5.60
C GLU A 11 -1.86 -19.02 5.83
N ALA A 12 -1.44 -17.91 5.21
CA ALA A 12 -0.13 -17.30 5.45
C ALA A 12 0.07 -16.81 6.90
N GLY A 13 -1.02 -16.56 7.64
CA GLY A 13 -0.98 -16.26 9.07
C GLY A 13 -0.41 -14.88 9.44
N ALA A 14 -0.17 -13.99 8.47
CA ALA A 14 0.33 -12.64 8.69
C ALA A 14 -0.57 -11.84 9.66
N ASP A 15 -0.02 -10.83 10.33
CA ASP A 15 -0.79 -9.93 11.21
C ASP A 15 -1.45 -8.78 10.43
N LEU A 16 -0.79 -8.37 9.34
CA LEU A 16 -1.23 -7.35 8.41
C LEU A 16 -1.24 -7.90 6.99
N VAL A 17 -2.26 -7.53 6.23
CA VAL A 17 -2.40 -7.86 4.82
C VAL A 17 -2.66 -6.57 4.05
N ALA A 18 -1.76 -6.25 3.12
CA ALA A 18 -1.97 -5.22 2.12
C ALA A 18 -2.50 -5.85 0.83
N LEU A 19 -3.49 -5.21 0.21
CA LEU A 19 -4.00 -5.59 -1.10
C LEU A 19 -3.95 -4.40 -2.04
N GLU A 20 -3.34 -4.61 -3.20
CA GLU A 20 -3.32 -3.66 -4.31
C GLU A 20 -4.32 -4.06 -5.41
N GLU A 21 -4.53 -3.15 -6.37
CA GLU A 21 -5.43 -3.34 -7.52
C GLU A 21 -6.85 -3.78 -7.14
N LEU A 22 -7.32 -3.37 -5.97
CA LEU A 22 -8.69 -3.61 -5.54
C LEU A 22 -9.66 -2.88 -6.45
N VAL A 23 -10.37 -3.64 -7.29
CA VAL A 23 -11.48 -3.14 -8.10
C VAL A 23 -12.80 -3.31 -7.35
N VAL A 24 -13.71 -2.34 -7.49
CA VAL A 24 -15.00 -2.28 -6.78
C VAL A 24 -15.78 -3.60 -6.79
N PRO A 25 -15.90 -4.35 -7.91
CA PRO A 25 -16.66 -5.59 -7.94
C PRO A 25 -16.08 -6.71 -7.07
N GLN A 26 -14.78 -6.66 -6.72
CA GLN A 26 -14.09 -7.71 -5.96
C GLN A 26 -14.03 -7.41 -4.47
N LEU A 27 -14.12 -6.13 -4.07
CA LEU A 27 -13.97 -5.71 -2.69
C LEU A 27 -14.91 -6.45 -1.71
N PRO A 28 -16.22 -6.61 -1.99
CA PRO A 28 -17.11 -7.33 -1.06
C PRO A 28 -16.71 -8.78 -0.81
N VAL A 29 -16.00 -9.42 -1.75
CA VAL A 29 -15.50 -10.79 -1.57
C VAL A 29 -14.35 -10.80 -0.58
N TYR A 30 -13.39 -9.89 -0.71
CA TYR A 30 -12.27 -9.77 0.24
C TYR A 30 -12.77 -9.41 1.63
N GLU A 31 -13.64 -8.42 1.76
CA GLU A 31 -14.22 -8.03 3.05
C GLU A 31 -14.91 -9.22 3.73
N LYS A 32 -15.73 -9.97 3.00
CA LYS A 32 -16.44 -11.12 3.55
C LYS A 32 -15.51 -12.25 4.00
N VAL A 33 -14.52 -12.61 3.18
CA VAL A 33 -13.66 -13.76 3.45
C VAL A 33 -12.65 -13.44 4.56
N LEU A 34 -12.11 -12.21 4.58
CA LEU A 34 -11.09 -11.79 5.55
C LEU A 34 -11.67 -11.40 6.92
N ALA A 35 -12.96 -11.02 7.01
CA ALA A 35 -13.57 -10.44 8.22
C ALA A 35 -13.30 -11.19 9.53
N ALA A 36 -13.29 -12.52 9.52
CA ALA A 36 -13.07 -13.30 10.74
C ALA A 36 -11.60 -13.30 11.20
N ALA A 37 -10.66 -13.32 10.24
CA ALA A 37 -9.23 -13.36 10.52
C ALA A 37 -8.63 -11.95 10.71
N TYR A 38 -9.18 -10.96 10.00
CA TYR A 38 -8.72 -9.58 9.97
C TYR A 38 -9.93 -8.64 10.13
N PRO A 39 -10.44 -8.46 11.35
CA PRO A 39 -11.68 -7.72 11.61
C PRO A 39 -11.57 -6.21 11.43
N HIS A 40 -10.35 -5.68 11.29
CA HIS A 40 -10.10 -4.26 11.11
C HIS A 40 -9.53 -4.01 9.71
N HIS A 41 -10.18 -3.16 8.92
CA HIS A 41 -9.70 -2.84 7.59
C HIS A 41 -10.01 -1.41 7.16
N VAL A 42 -9.19 -0.91 6.24
CA VAL A 42 -9.43 0.36 5.56
C VAL A 42 -9.02 0.26 4.10
N VAL A 43 -9.84 0.84 3.23
CA VAL A 43 -9.60 0.89 1.79
C VAL A 43 -9.57 2.35 1.33
N ARG A 44 -8.63 2.68 0.45
CA ARG A 44 -8.50 3.98 -0.21
C ARG A 44 -8.14 3.76 -1.67
N GLY A 45 -8.98 4.26 -2.59
CA GLY A 45 -8.79 4.04 -4.02
C GLY A 45 -8.72 2.55 -4.34
N THR A 46 -7.58 2.09 -4.87
CA THR A 46 -7.35 0.68 -5.23
C THR A 46 -6.42 -0.06 -4.27
N VAL A 47 -6.14 0.49 -3.09
CA VAL A 47 -5.31 -0.14 -2.06
C VAL A 47 -6.09 -0.31 -0.76
N GLY A 48 -5.78 -1.36 -0.01
CA GLY A 48 -6.38 -1.59 1.29
C GLY A 48 -5.45 -2.31 2.26
N LEU A 49 -5.71 -2.08 3.55
CA LEU A 49 -5.03 -2.71 4.68
C LEU A 49 -6.06 -3.48 5.50
N TRP A 50 -5.78 -4.75 5.75
CA TRP A 50 -6.49 -5.64 6.68
C TRP A 50 -5.56 -5.98 7.85
N SER A 51 -6.10 -5.97 9.05
CA SER A 51 -5.34 -6.11 10.29
C SER A 51 -6.08 -6.97 11.30
N LYS A 52 -5.32 -7.80 12.03
CA LYS A 52 -5.80 -8.48 13.24
C LYS A 52 -6.05 -7.51 14.40
N TYR A 53 -5.39 -6.35 14.36
CA TYR A 53 -5.37 -5.35 15.42
C TYR A 53 -6.12 -4.07 15.03
N PRO A 54 -6.65 -3.29 15.99
CA PRO A 54 -7.36 -2.05 15.71
C PRO A 54 -6.56 -1.08 14.83
N LEU A 55 -7.27 -0.39 13.94
CA LEU A 55 -6.72 0.65 13.09
C LEU A 55 -7.21 2.03 13.55
N SER A 56 -6.37 3.05 13.40
CA SER A 56 -6.76 4.44 13.64
C SER A 56 -5.97 5.42 12.77
N GLY A 57 -6.43 6.67 12.70
CA GLY A 57 -5.72 7.74 12.01
C GLY A 57 -5.52 7.48 10.52
N GLU A 58 -6.51 6.85 9.88
CA GLU A 58 -6.45 6.41 8.50
C GLU A 58 -6.59 7.59 7.54
N ARG A 59 -5.57 7.81 6.71
CA ARG A 59 -5.56 8.90 5.74
C ARG A 59 -5.05 8.44 4.38
N LEU A 60 -5.47 9.16 3.35
CA LEU A 60 -4.87 9.06 2.04
C LEU A 60 -3.43 9.61 2.11
N VAL A 61 -2.49 8.92 1.48
CA VAL A 61 -1.15 9.43 1.24
C VAL A 61 -1.09 9.85 -0.22
N ASP A 62 -0.94 11.15 -0.47
CA ASP A 62 -0.85 11.67 -1.83
C ASP A 62 0.54 11.39 -2.39
N ILE A 63 0.61 10.32 -3.18
CA ILE A 63 1.80 9.91 -3.91
C ILE A 63 1.61 10.09 -5.42
N LYS A 64 0.62 10.89 -5.86
CA LYS A 64 0.27 11.09 -7.27
C LYS A 64 1.29 12.02 -7.93
N PRO A 65 2.08 11.54 -8.91
CA PRO A 65 2.87 12.43 -9.75
C PRO A 65 1.96 13.42 -10.50
N PRO A 66 2.32 14.69 -10.67
CA PRO A 66 1.52 15.69 -11.37
C PRO A 66 1.16 15.29 -12.81
N ALA A 67 2.02 14.49 -13.46
CA ALA A 67 1.79 13.99 -14.80
C ALA A 67 0.71 12.89 -14.89
N ILE A 68 0.15 12.43 -13.77
CA ILE A 68 -0.96 11.47 -13.71
C ILE A 68 -2.29 12.22 -13.56
N ALA A 69 -3.28 11.78 -14.34
CA ALA A 69 -4.64 12.32 -14.32
C ALA A 69 -5.27 12.26 -12.91
N GLU A 70 -6.19 13.18 -12.68
CA GLU A 70 -6.96 13.24 -11.43
C GLU A 70 -7.73 11.94 -11.16
N GLY A 71 -7.99 11.68 -9.88
CA GLY A 71 -8.66 10.46 -9.40
C GLY A 71 -7.75 9.26 -9.16
N TRP A 72 -6.44 9.38 -9.42
CA TRP A 72 -5.46 8.37 -9.04
C TRP A 72 -5.20 8.40 -7.53
N SER A 73 -5.49 7.29 -6.84
CA SER A 73 -5.43 7.18 -5.38
C SER A 73 -4.90 5.79 -5.01
N ARG A 74 -3.62 5.73 -4.63
CA ARG A 74 -2.90 4.46 -4.38
C ARG A 74 -1.93 4.51 -3.20
N GLY A 75 -2.16 5.42 -2.26
CA GLY A 75 -1.39 5.55 -1.03
C GLY A 75 -2.32 5.62 0.18
N LEU A 76 -2.04 4.82 1.20
CA LEU A 76 -2.81 4.72 2.43
C LEU A 76 -1.85 4.72 3.62
N ARG A 77 -2.23 5.41 4.70
CA ARG A 77 -1.55 5.34 6.00
C ARG A 77 -2.58 5.08 7.09
N ALA A 78 -2.29 4.15 7.99
CA ALA A 78 -3.03 3.92 9.24
C ALA A 78 -2.06 3.63 10.39
N VAL A 79 -2.47 3.87 11.64
CA VAL A 79 -1.79 3.33 12.82
C VAL A 79 -2.42 1.99 13.17
N VAL A 80 -1.59 1.00 13.43
CA VAL A 80 -1.96 -0.31 13.97
C VAL A 80 -1.64 -0.31 15.47
N ASP A 81 -2.65 -0.50 16.31
CA ASP A 81 -2.51 -0.68 17.76
C ASP A 81 -2.09 -2.14 18.05
N SER A 82 -0.80 -2.41 17.90
CA SER A 82 -0.25 -3.77 17.97
C SER A 82 0.23 -4.12 19.39
N PRO A 83 0.34 -5.42 19.74
CA PRO A 83 0.91 -5.83 21.02
C PRO A 83 2.39 -5.47 21.19
N TYR A 84 3.05 -4.98 20.14
CA TYR A 84 4.44 -4.51 20.14
C TYR A 84 4.55 -2.98 20.21
N GLY A 85 3.42 -2.27 20.33
CA GLY A 85 3.31 -0.82 20.27
C GLY A 85 2.65 -0.33 18.97
N ASP A 86 2.44 0.98 18.89
CA ASP A 86 1.87 1.63 17.71
C ASP A 86 2.82 1.50 16.50
N VAL A 87 2.26 1.06 15.37
CA VAL A 87 2.98 0.97 14.10
C VAL A 87 2.26 1.80 13.03
N ALA A 88 2.95 2.72 12.37
CA ALA A 88 2.41 3.36 11.17
C ALA A 88 2.57 2.43 9.96
N ALA A 89 1.46 1.86 9.52
CA ALA A 89 1.39 1.06 8.30
C ALA A 89 1.10 1.95 7.10
N TYR A 90 2.00 1.95 6.13
CA TYR A 90 1.82 2.54 4.81
C TYR A 90 1.54 1.44 3.80
N VAL A 91 0.49 1.61 2.99
CA VAL A 91 0.23 0.78 1.81
C VAL A 91 0.37 1.64 0.57
N ALA A 92 1.21 1.22 -0.38
CA ALA A 92 1.45 1.96 -1.61
C ALA A 92 1.47 1.03 -2.82
N HIS A 93 0.87 1.50 -3.92
CA HIS A 93 1.04 0.90 -5.24
C HIS A 93 1.56 1.97 -6.20
N LEU A 94 2.88 1.99 -6.41
CA LEU A 94 3.54 2.99 -7.25
C LEU A 94 3.15 2.82 -8.73
N PRO A 95 3.24 3.86 -9.57
CA PRO A 95 3.04 3.72 -11.01
C PRO A 95 3.93 2.63 -11.62
N SER A 96 3.36 1.81 -12.51
CA SER A 96 4.14 0.80 -13.23
C SER A 96 5.17 1.42 -14.17
N VAL A 97 6.36 0.83 -14.24
CA VAL A 97 7.35 1.12 -15.28
C VAL A 97 6.79 0.67 -16.63
N ARG A 98 6.93 1.51 -17.66
CA ARG A 98 6.40 1.23 -19.01
C ARG A 98 7.53 1.14 -20.02
N VAL A 99 7.37 0.28 -21.01
CA VAL A 99 8.22 0.26 -22.20
C VAL A 99 7.52 1.03 -23.31
N GLY A 100 8.20 2.01 -23.89
CA GLY A 100 7.71 2.79 -25.02
C GLY A 100 8.80 3.04 -26.06
N ALA A 101 8.50 3.90 -27.05
CA ALA A 101 9.43 4.23 -28.13
C ALA A 101 10.76 4.85 -27.63
N GLY A 102 10.76 5.48 -26.45
CA GLY A 102 11.94 6.03 -25.79
C GLY A 102 12.68 5.06 -24.87
N GLY A 103 12.28 3.79 -24.79
CA GLY A 103 12.83 2.81 -23.85
C GLY A 103 11.97 2.61 -22.59
N LEU A 104 12.62 2.27 -21.48
CA LEU A 104 11.98 2.14 -20.16
C LEU A 104 11.70 3.52 -19.57
N ALA A 105 10.43 3.78 -19.24
CA ALA A 105 9.95 4.99 -18.60
C ALA A 105 9.57 4.69 -17.14
N SER A 106 10.37 5.21 -16.19
CA SER A 106 10.20 5.07 -14.74
C SER A 106 9.88 6.39 -14.04
N GLU A 107 9.83 7.51 -14.74
CA GLU A 107 9.85 8.85 -14.14
C GLU A 107 8.68 9.07 -13.18
N ARG A 108 7.48 8.61 -13.56
CA ARG A 108 6.29 8.66 -12.70
C ARG A 108 6.43 7.78 -11.45
N ARG A 109 7.09 6.62 -11.57
CA ARG A 109 7.34 5.71 -10.45
C ARG A 109 8.33 6.35 -9.48
N ASP A 110 9.42 6.90 -10.01
CA ASP A 110 10.48 7.55 -9.23
C ASP A 110 9.94 8.78 -8.48
N GLU A 111 9.16 9.64 -9.15
CA GLU A 111 8.52 10.80 -8.51
C GLU A 111 7.51 10.38 -7.42
N SER A 112 6.78 9.29 -7.64
CA SER A 112 5.86 8.72 -6.64
C SER A 112 6.63 8.17 -5.42
N ALA A 113 7.79 7.54 -5.63
CA ALA A 113 8.67 7.09 -4.57
C ALA A 113 9.22 8.25 -3.73
N GLU A 114 9.59 9.37 -4.36
CA GLU A 114 10.00 10.58 -3.64
C GLU A 114 8.85 11.18 -2.79
N LEU A 115 7.64 11.23 -3.34
CA LEU A 115 6.46 11.70 -2.60
C LEU A 115 6.18 10.82 -1.38
N LEU A 116 6.24 9.50 -1.56
CA LEU A 116 6.07 8.53 -0.48
C LEU A 116 7.18 8.65 0.57
N GLY A 117 8.45 8.78 0.14
CA GLY A 117 9.58 8.95 1.04
C GLY A 117 9.46 10.21 1.90
N ARG A 118 9.01 11.33 1.33
CA ARG A 118 8.70 12.54 2.11
C ARG A 118 7.58 12.32 3.12
N ALA A 119 6.54 11.57 2.77
CA ALA A 119 5.45 11.27 3.69
C ALA A 119 5.91 10.39 4.86
N ILE A 120 6.73 9.38 4.59
CA ILE A 120 7.31 8.49 5.61
C ILE A 120 8.29 9.26 6.51
N ALA A 121 9.16 10.09 5.94
CA ALA A 121 10.12 10.88 6.71
C ALA A 121 9.46 11.91 7.64
N ALA A 122 8.22 12.30 7.36
CA ALA A 122 7.41 13.19 8.19
C ALA A 122 6.53 12.44 9.20
N GLU A 123 6.59 11.10 9.26
CA GLU A 123 5.81 10.31 10.20
C GLU A 123 6.27 10.53 11.64
N SER A 124 5.31 10.57 12.57
CA SER A 124 5.56 10.81 13.99
C SER A 124 5.52 9.55 14.84
N VAL A 125 5.00 8.44 14.30
CA VAL A 125 5.05 7.13 14.95
C VAL A 125 6.43 6.51 14.70
N ASP A 126 7.10 6.11 15.78
CA ASP A 126 8.50 5.65 15.73
C ASP A 126 8.72 4.44 14.84
N THR A 127 7.76 3.50 14.82
CA THR A 127 7.85 2.29 14.00
C THR A 127 6.98 2.43 12.74
N VAL A 128 7.62 2.28 11.58
CA VAL A 128 6.97 2.35 10.27
C VAL A 128 7.13 1.03 9.54
N ILE A 129 6.05 0.56 8.91
CA ILE A 129 6.09 -0.55 7.94
C ILE A 129 5.49 -0.04 6.63
N LEU A 130 6.23 -0.20 5.53
CA LEU A 130 5.74 0.02 4.18
C LEU A 130 5.44 -1.33 3.52
N LEU A 131 4.22 -1.48 3.02
CA LEU A 131 3.71 -2.65 2.32
C LEU A 131 3.25 -2.24 0.90
N GLY A 132 3.53 -3.09 -0.08
CA GLY A 132 2.87 -3.04 -1.38
C GLY A 132 3.81 -3.12 -2.58
N ASP A 133 3.23 -2.96 -3.77
CA ASP A 133 3.94 -3.05 -5.03
C ASP A 133 4.57 -1.70 -5.43
N LEU A 134 5.89 -1.62 -5.23
CA LEU A 134 6.69 -0.45 -5.59
C LEU A 134 7.10 -0.42 -7.06
N ASN A 135 6.69 -1.40 -7.86
CA ASN A 135 6.99 -1.52 -9.30
C ASN A 135 8.49 -1.38 -9.61
N GLY A 136 9.34 -1.98 -8.79
CA GLY A 136 10.79 -1.96 -8.93
C GLY A 136 11.47 -3.07 -8.12
N ALA A 137 12.71 -3.38 -8.48
CA ALA A 137 13.59 -4.17 -7.63
C ALA A 137 14.06 -3.34 -6.43
N VAL A 138 14.40 -3.99 -5.32
CA VAL A 138 14.83 -3.30 -4.08
C VAL A 138 16.07 -2.43 -4.32
N GLU A 139 16.96 -2.86 -5.21
CA GLU A 139 18.21 -2.18 -5.59
C GLU A 139 18.00 -1.08 -6.64
N ASP A 140 16.76 -0.85 -7.08
CA ASP A 140 16.47 0.22 -8.03
C ASP A 140 16.73 1.59 -7.39
N ARG A 141 17.65 2.36 -7.99
CA ARG A 141 18.00 3.71 -7.51
C ARG A 141 16.79 4.64 -7.41
N GLY A 142 15.74 4.41 -8.20
CA GLY A 142 14.50 5.18 -8.13
C GLY A 142 13.73 4.96 -6.83
N LEU A 143 14.01 3.88 -6.10
CA LEU A 143 13.45 3.58 -4.78
C LEU A 143 14.36 4.01 -3.62
N ALA A 144 15.52 4.61 -3.88
CA ALA A 144 16.42 5.12 -2.84
C ALA A 144 15.73 6.01 -1.79
N PRO A 145 14.73 6.86 -2.12
CA PRO A 145 13.98 7.62 -1.11
C PRO A 145 13.23 6.77 -0.07
N LEU A 146 13.09 5.46 -0.30
CA LEU A 146 12.37 4.51 0.58
C LEU A 146 13.31 3.50 1.25
N THR A 147 14.51 3.28 0.69
CA THR A 147 15.41 2.19 1.08
C THR A 147 16.75 2.67 1.64
N SER A 148 17.00 3.99 1.68
CA SER A 148 18.28 4.59 2.09
C SER A 148 18.11 5.72 3.11
#